data_AF-A0A970HD63-F1
#
_entry.id   AF-A0A970HD63-F1
#
_cell.length_a   1.000
_cell.length_b   1.000
_cell.length_c   1.000
_cell.angle_alpha   90.00
_cell.angle_beta   90.00
_cell.angle_gamma   90.00
#
_symmetry.space_group_name_H-M   'P 1'
#
loop_
_entity.id
_entity.type
_entity.pdbx_description
1 polymer ?
#
loop_
_entity_poly.entity_id
_entity_poly.type
_entity_poly.pdbx_seq_one_letter_code
_entity_poly.pdbx_strand_id
1 'polypeptide(L)'
;MKILKNVQKVPGGLMVIPLLMGATLNTFAPQALEIGGFTTALFKNGATALIALFVLCNGAQINIKEAGAPLYKGIALTAVKFIIGAILGWTVGKVWGNAGILGLTPLALIGAITNSNGGLYAALAGQYGDSTDVGAISILSLNDGPFFTMLAFGVSGLADIPFMAFVAVLVPIVIGFILGNLDEDLREFL
;
A
#
# COMPACT_ATOMS: atom_id res chain seq x y z
N MET A 1 -10.61 10.12 29.29
CA MET A 1 -10.91 10.30 27.84
C MET A 1 -10.82 8.95 27.13
N LYS A 2 -11.79 8.56 26.29
CA LYS A 2 -11.73 7.30 25.51
C LYS A 2 -11.32 7.60 24.07
N ILE A 3 -10.05 7.96 23.85
CA ILE A 3 -9.53 8.44 22.56
C ILE A 3 -9.73 7.37 21.47
N LEU A 4 -9.26 6.15 21.70
CA LEU A 4 -9.39 5.04 20.76
C LEU A 4 -10.86 4.78 20.37
N LYS A 5 -11.76 4.76 21.35
CA LYS A 5 -13.20 4.56 21.13
C LYS A 5 -13.82 5.68 20.28
N ASN A 6 -13.33 6.91 20.40
CA ASN A 6 -13.81 8.03 19.59
C ASN A 6 -13.26 7.97 18.16
N VAL A 7 -11.99 7.57 17.99
CA VAL A 7 -11.35 7.37 16.69
C VAL A 7 -12.07 6.28 15.89
N GLN A 8 -12.43 5.18 16.53
CA GLN A 8 -13.15 4.05 15.91
C GLN A 8 -14.61 4.36 15.51
N LYS A 9 -15.20 5.50 15.93
CA LYS A 9 -16.53 5.92 15.45
C LYS A 9 -16.52 6.33 13.98
N VAL A 10 -15.35 6.71 13.46
CA VAL A 10 -15.16 7.03 12.05
C VAL A 10 -14.75 5.74 11.34
N PRO A 11 -15.43 5.32 10.26
CA PRO A 11 -14.98 4.19 9.43
C PRO A 11 -13.56 4.43 8.93
N GLY A 12 -12.64 3.50 9.19
CA GLY A 12 -11.21 3.69 8.90
C GLY A 12 -10.52 4.77 9.74
N GLY A 13 -11.15 5.24 10.83
CA GLY A 13 -10.68 6.37 11.63
C GLY A 13 -9.31 6.17 12.25
N LEU A 14 -8.92 4.92 12.54
CA LEU A 14 -7.57 4.56 12.99
C LEU A 14 -6.47 4.96 12.00
N MET A 15 -6.82 5.14 10.72
CA MET A 15 -5.91 5.58 9.68
C MET A 15 -6.18 7.04 9.27
N VAL A 16 -7.44 7.37 8.99
CA VAL A 16 -7.82 8.69 8.46
C VAL A 16 -7.47 9.81 9.44
N ILE A 17 -7.71 9.61 10.74
CA ILE A 17 -7.49 10.64 11.75
C ILE A 17 -5.98 10.94 11.91
N PRO A 18 -5.09 9.95 12.12
CA PRO A 18 -3.65 10.21 12.13
C PRO A 18 -3.13 10.85 10.84
N LEU A 19 -3.64 10.43 9.68
CA LEU A 19 -3.24 10.99 8.38
C LEU A 19 -3.59 12.47 8.25
N LEU A 20 -4.83 12.85 8.61
CA LEU A 20 -5.26 14.26 8.60
C LEU A 20 -4.51 15.10 9.62
N MET A 21 -4.20 14.55 10.80
CA MET A 21 -3.37 15.22 11.81
C MET A 21 -1.95 15.46 11.28
N GLY A 22 -1.32 14.44 10.69
CA GLY A 22 0.00 14.55 10.10
C GLY A 22 0.05 15.57 8.96
N ALA A 23 -0.94 15.55 8.06
CA ALA A 23 -1.08 16.51 6.98
C ALA A 23 -1.23 17.94 7.52
N THR A 24 -2.12 18.15 8.50
CA THR A 24 -2.35 19.45 9.14
C THR A 24 -1.08 19.98 9.79
N LEU A 25 -0.37 19.13 10.54
CA LEU A 25 0.90 19.51 11.18
C LEU A 25 1.95 19.88 10.13
N ASN A 26 2.08 19.10 9.06
CA ASN A 26 3.03 19.38 7.99
C ASN A 26 2.66 20.66 7.20
N THR A 27 1.37 21.03 7.12
CA THR A 27 0.92 22.27 6.49
C THR A 27 1.24 23.50 7.33
N PHE A 28 0.98 23.47 8.65
CA PHE A 28 1.10 24.65 9.51
C PHE A 28 2.42 24.76 10.28
N ALA A 29 3.11 23.64 10.54
CA ALA A 29 4.36 23.59 11.28
C ALA A 29 5.29 22.46 10.77
N PRO A 30 5.75 22.52 9.51
CA PRO A 30 6.53 21.45 8.88
C PRO A 30 7.83 21.09 9.62
N GLN A 31 8.47 22.06 10.30
CA GLN A 31 9.71 21.82 11.05
C GLN A 31 9.47 21.25 12.45
N ALA A 32 8.22 21.18 12.94
CA ALA A 32 7.93 20.72 14.31
C ALA A 32 8.40 19.28 14.56
N LEU A 33 8.44 18.45 13.52
CA LEU A 33 8.92 17.05 13.58
C LEU A 33 10.38 16.90 13.13
N GLU A 34 11.05 17.98 12.73
CA GLU A 34 12.43 18.00 12.22
C GLU A 34 13.45 18.37 13.31
N ILE A 35 13.08 18.20 14.58
CA ILE A 35 13.93 18.49 15.75
C ILE A 35 15.12 17.53 15.92
N GLY A 36 15.25 16.52 15.07
CA GLY A 36 16.30 15.50 15.11
C GLY A 36 15.94 14.28 15.96
N GLY A 37 16.89 13.35 16.04
CA GLY A 37 16.78 12.13 16.86
C GLY A 37 15.59 11.24 16.49
N PHE A 38 14.99 10.60 17.51
CA PHE A 38 13.89 9.66 17.33
C PHE A 38 12.64 10.29 16.72
N THR A 39 12.34 11.56 17.02
CA THR A 39 11.16 12.24 16.50
C THR A 39 11.21 12.36 14.98
N THR A 40 12.32 12.85 14.43
CA THR A 40 12.48 12.97 12.98
C THR A 40 12.59 11.62 12.30
N ALA A 41 13.30 10.68 12.92
CA ALA A 41 13.40 9.31 12.41
C ALA A 41 12.03 8.63 12.28
N LEU A 42 11.17 8.75 13.30
CA LEU A 42 9.86 8.10 13.31
C LEU A 42 8.83 8.84 12.45
N PHE A 43 8.69 10.16 12.63
CA PHE A 43 7.56 10.90 12.07
C PHE A 43 7.85 11.58 10.72
N LYS A 44 9.12 11.82 10.37
CA LYS A 44 9.48 12.45 9.09
C LYS A 44 10.08 11.47 8.08
N ASN A 45 11.00 10.61 8.53
CA ASN A 45 11.76 9.73 7.64
C ASN A 45 11.31 8.26 7.70
N GLY A 46 10.44 7.91 8.65
CA GLY A 46 10.12 6.52 8.99
C GLY A 46 9.14 5.84 8.03
N ALA A 47 8.48 6.58 7.13
CA ALA A 47 7.36 6.06 6.33
C ALA A 47 7.70 4.77 5.58
N THR A 48 8.78 4.75 4.80
CA THR A 48 9.19 3.57 4.03
C THR A 48 9.55 2.39 4.93
N ALA A 49 10.24 2.64 6.05
CA ALA A 49 10.61 1.59 6.99
C ALA A 49 9.39 0.98 7.70
N LEU A 50 8.44 1.82 8.12
CA LEU A 50 7.19 1.40 8.75
C LEU A 50 6.30 0.63 7.76
N ILE A 51 6.24 1.06 6.49
CA ILE A 51 5.53 0.32 5.43
C ILE A 51 6.21 -1.04 5.18
N ALA A 52 7.55 -1.09 5.11
CA ALA A 52 8.26 -2.36 4.93
C ALA A 52 8.00 -3.33 6.10
N LEU A 53 7.99 -2.83 7.33
CA LEU A 53 7.64 -3.61 8.52
C LEU A 53 6.19 -4.11 8.46
N PHE A 54 5.25 -3.22 8.12
CA PHE A 54 3.83 -3.58 7.97
C PHE A 54 3.67 -4.69 6.93
N VAL A 55 4.28 -4.56 5.76
CA VAL A 55 4.19 -5.54 4.68
C VAL A 55 4.86 -6.87 5.04
N LEU A 56 5.92 -6.86 5.87
CA LEU A 56 6.49 -8.08 6.47
C LEU A 56 5.49 -8.78 7.39
N CYS A 57 4.85 -8.04 8.30
CA CYS A 57 3.80 -8.58 9.18
C CYS A 57 2.65 -9.21 8.37
N ASN A 58 2.14 -8.49 7.36
CA ASN A 58 1.13 -9.03 6.46
C ASN A 58 1.60 -10.29 5.70
N GLY A 59 2.89 -10.35 5.34
CA GLY A 59 3.49 -11.54 4.75
C GLY A 59 3.42 -12.75 5.68
N ALA A 60 3.68 -12.57 6.98
CA ALA A 60 3.63 -13.63 7.98
C ALA A 60 2.22 -14.22 8.17
N GLN A 61 1.18 -13.41 7.96
CA GLN A 61 -0.21 -13.86 8.07
C GLN A 61 -0.68 -14.76 6.92
N ILE A 62 0.11 -14.90 5.84
CA ILE A 62 -0.23 -15.79 4.74
C ILE A 62 0.03 -17.25 5.14
N ASN A 63 -1.05 -18.02 5.32
CA ASN A 63 -0.97 -19.45 5.56
C ASN A 63 -0.91 -20.24 4.24
N ILE A 64 0.17 -20.98 3.97
CA ILE A 64 0.30 -21.78 2.74
C ILE A 64 -0.82 -22.83 2.58
N LYS A 65 -1.38 -23.31 3.70
CA LYS A 65 -2.47 -24.30 3.71
C LYS A 65 -3.83 -23.70 3.34
N GLU A 66 -3.98 -22.38 3.46
CA GLU A 66 -5.24 -21.64 3.23
C GLU A 66 -5.08 -20.59 2.13
N ALA A 67 -3.92 -20.54 1.47
CA ALA A 67 -3.53 -19.48 0.54
C ALA A 67 -4.45 -19.36 -0.68
N GLY A 68 -5.23 -20.37 -1.05
CA GLY A 68 -6.03 -20.38 -2.28
C GLY A 68 -6.98 -19.19 -2.43
N ALA A 69 -7.87 -18.98 -1.46
CA ALA A 69 -8.86 -17.90 -1.54
C ALA A 69 -8.26 -16.49 -1.34
N PRO A 70 -7.39 -16.24 -0.33
CA PRO A 70 -6.71 -14.94 -0.19
C PRO A 70 -5.86 -14.58 -1.41
N LEU A 71 -5.12 -15.53 -1.97
CA LEU A 71 -4.30 -15.32 -3.16
C LEU A 71 -5.16 -15.00 -4.38
N TYR A 72 -6.25 -15.74 -4.59
CA TYR A 72 -7.18 -15.47 -5.68
C TYR A 72 -7.78 -14.07 -5.59
N LYS A 73 -8.33 -13.71 -4.42
CA LYS A 73 -8.91 -12.36 -4.19
C LYS A 73 -7.85 -11.28 -4.41
N GLY A 74 -6.66 -11.44 -3.82
CA GLY A 74 -5.55 -10.51 -3.95
C GLY A 74 -5.09 -10.32 -5.39
N ILE A 75 -4.86 -11.40 -6.13
CA ILE A 75 -4.46 -11.36 -7.54
C ILE A 75 -5.55 -10.69 -8.39
N ALA A 76 -6.82 -11.09 -8.21
CA ALA A 76 -7.93 -10.54 -8.98
C ALA A 76 -8.05 -9.02 -8.77
N LEU A 77 -8.00 -8.56 -7.52
CA LEU A 77 -8.09 -7.14 -7.18
C LEU A 77 -6.91 -6.34 -7.73
N THR A 78 -5.68 -6.85 -7.59
CA THR A 78 -4.47 -6.18 -8.10
C THR A 78 -4.47 -6.14 -9.63
N ALA A 79 -4.82 -7.23 -10.29
CA ALA A 79 -4.86 -7.30 -11.76
C ALA A 79 -5.92 -6.36 -12.35
N VAL A 80 -7.14 -6.35 -11.80
CA VAL A 80 -8.21 -5.45 -12.25
C VAL A 80 -7.79 -3.99 -12.13
N LYS A 81 -7.23 -3.59 -10.98
CA LYS A 81 -6.72 -2.21 -10.78
C LYS A 81 -5.63 -1.85 -11.76
N PHE A 82 -4.64 -2.75 -11.92
CA PHE A 82 -3.53 -2.53 -12.85
C PHE A 82 -4.02 -2.35 -14.29
N ILE A 83 -4.91 -3.23 -14.76
CA ILE A 83 -5.45 -3.16 -16.13
C ILE A 83 -6.23 -1.86 -16.34
N ILE A 84 -7.12 -1.51 -15.41
CA ILE A 84 -7.91 -0.26 -15.50
C ILE A 84 -6.98 0.95 -15.51
N GLY A 85 -6.02 1.01 -14.58
CA GLY A 85 -5.06 2.11 -14.49
C GLY A 85 -4.23 2.24 -15.76
N ALA A 86 -3.67 1.12 -16.26
CA ALA A 86 -2.86 1.10 -17.48
C ALA A 86 -3.67 1.55 -18.71
N ILE A 87 -4.91 1.06 -18.88
CA ILE A 87 -5.78 1.45 -19.99
C ILE A 87 -6.09 2.95 -19.94
N LEU A 88 -6.49 3.46 -18.78
CA LEU A 88 -6.85 4.88 -18.62
C LEU A 88 -5.63 5.78 -18.82
N GLY A 89 -4.51 5.44 -18.19
CA GLY A 89 -3.25 6.17 -18.34
C GLY A 89 -2.75 6.20 -19.78
N TRP A 90 -2.73 5.04 -20.44
CA TRP A 90 -2.34 4.94 -21.84
C TRP A 90 -3.28 5.73 -22.76
N THR A 91 -4.59 5.65 -22.54
CA THR A 91 -5.58 6.40 -23.31
C THR A 91 -5.36 7.90 -23.16
N VAL A 92 -5.16 8.36 -21.92
CA VAL A 92 -4.93 9.79 -21.65
C VAL A 92 -3.61 10.25 -22.27
N GLY A 93 -2.55 9.46 -22.13
CA GLY A 93 -1.25 9.75 -22.73
C GLY A 93 -1.30 9.79 -24.26
N LYS A 94 -2.10 8.92 -24.90
CA LYS A 94 -2.24 8.88 -26.35
C LYS A 94 -3.07 10.04 -26.91
N VAL A 95 -4.14 10.44 -26.23
CA VAL A 95 -5.09 11.46 -26.73
C VAL A 95 -4.67 12.88 -26.34
N TRP A 96 -4.17 13.08 -25.12
CA TRP A 96 -3.80 14.41 -24.61
C TRP A 96 -2.28 14.60 -24.39
N GLY A 97 -1.46 13.56 -24.61
CA GLY A 97 -0.02 13.63 -24.38
C GLY A 97 0.36 13.64 -22.90
N ASN A 98 1.62 13.97 -22.63
CA ASN A 98 2.19 13.92 -21.27
C ASN A 98 1.59 14.94 -20.29
N ALA A 99 1.06 16.05 -20.80
CA ALA A 99 0.33 17.04 -20.00
C ALA A 99 -1.00 16.49 -19.45
N GLY A 100 -1.53 15.44 -20.09
CA GLY A 100 -2.77 14.79 -19.71
C GLY A 100 -4.00 15.70 -19.82
N ILE A 101 -5.04 15.37 -19.06
CA ILE A 101 -6.34 16.06 -19.12
C ILE A 101 -6.60 16.78 -17.79
N LEU A 102 -6.96 18.06 -17.85
CA LEU A 102 -7.27 18.89 -16.67
C LEU A 102 -6.13 18.92 -15.61
N GLY A 103 -4.88 18.79 -16.04
CA GLY A 103 -3.71 18.73 -15.14
C GLY A 103 -3.43 17.34 -14.55
N LEU A 104 -4.26 16.33 -14.86
CA LEU A 104 -4.02 14.94 -14.50
C LEU A 104 -3.15 14.28 -15.56
N THR A 105 -1.86 14.15 -15.27
CA THR A 105 -0.91 13.46 -16.13
C THR A 105 -1.22 11.96 -16.19
N PRO A 106 -0.79 11.25 -17.26
CA PRO A 106 -0.89 9.79 -17.30
C PRO A 106 -0.26 9.11 -16.07
N LEU A 107 0.80 9.70 -15.50
CA LEU A 107 1.48 9.20 -14.31
C LEU A 107 0.64 9.34 -13.06
N ALA A 108 0.03 10.50 -12.89
CA ALA A 108 -0.89 10.75 -11.78
C ALA A 108 -2.10 9.80 -11.84
N LEU A 109 -2.66 9.56 -13.03
CA LEU A 109 -3.81 8.66 -13.21
C LEU A 109 -3.46 7.20 -12.95
N ILE A 110 -2.39 6.69 -13.55
CA ILE A 110 -1.94 5.32 -13.32
C ILE A 110 -1.65 5.16 -11.83
N GLY A 111 -0.80 6.03 -11.25
CA GLY A 111 -0.44 5.95 -9.84
C GLY A 111 -1.63 6.02 -8.89
N ALA A 112 -2.65 6.84 -9.18
CA ALA A 112 -3.83 6.93 -8.32
C ALA A 112 -4.71 5.67 -8.37
N ILE A 113 -4.83 5.02 -9.52
CA ILE A 113 -5.70 3.84 -9.70
C ILE A 113 -4.97 2.56 -9.30
N THR A 114 -3.70 2.45 -9.69
CA THR A 114 -2.82 1.33 -9.38
C THR A 114 -2.07 1.55 -8.07
N ASN A 115 -2.54 2.37 -7.14
CA ASN A 115 -2.00 2.33 -5.78
C ASN A 115 -3.16 2.03 -4.83
N SER A 116 -2.84 1.51 -3.66
CA SER A 116 -3.85 1.17 -2.67
C SER A 116 -3.31 1.54 -1.31
N ASN A 117 -4.23 1.79 -0.39
CA ASN A 117 -3.85 1.94 1.00
C ASN A 117 -4.08 0.60 1.70
N GLY A 118 -3.02 -0.19 1.84
CA GLY A 118 -3.06 -1.46 2.57
C GLY A 118 -3.67 -1.30 3.97
N GLY A 119 -3.28 -0.25 4.71
CA GLY A 119 -3.84 0.02 6.05
C GLY A 119 -5.36 0.23 6.06
N LEU A 120 -5.89 0.98 5.09
CA LEU A 120 -7.35 1.18 4.97
C LEU A 120 -8.06 -0.12 4.57
N TYR A 121 -7.45 -0.87 3.66
CA TYR A 121 -7.98 -2.16 3.23
C TYR A 121 -8.03 -3.15 4.40
N ALA A 122 -6.95 -3.32 5.17
CA ALA A 122 -6.93 -4.15 6.37
C ALA A 122 -8.00 -3.73 7.38
N ALA A 123 -8.13 -2.42 7.63
CA ALA A 123 -9.12 -1.92 8.58
C ALA A 123 -10.56 -2.24 8.16
N LEU A 124 -10.88 -2.09 6.86
CA LEU A 124 -12.21 -2.38 6.33
C LEU A 124 -12.45 -3.89 6.19
N ALA A 125 -11.47 -4.65 5.71
CA ALA A 125 -11.55 -6.11 5.60
C ALA A 125 -11.71 -6.75 6.98
N GLY A 126 -11.01 -6.25 8.01
CA GLY A 126 -11.18 -6.73 9.38
C GLY A 126 -12.51 -6.33 10.04
N GLN A 127 -13.15 -5.23 9.60
CA GLN A 127 -14.44 -4.79 10.14
C GLN A 127 -15.65 -5.38 9.42
N TYR A 128 -15.54 -5.58 8.10
CA TYR A 128 -16.67 -5.89 7.23
C TYR A 128 -16.45 -7.09 6.30
N GLY A 129 -15.23 -7.63 6.23
CA GLY A 129 -14.87 -8.77 5.38
C GLY A 129 -14.68 -10.06 6.18
N ASP A 130 -14.04 -11.03 5.54
CA ASP A 130 -13.66 -12.32 6.13
C ASP A 130 -12.14 -12.50 6.22
N SER A 131 -11.68 -13.61 6.80
CA SER A 131 -10.24 -13.92 6.95
C SER A 131 -9.50 -14.00 5.60
N THR A 132 -10.21 -14.30 4.51
CA THR A 132 -9.61 -14.34 3.17
C THR A 132 -9.49 -12.96 2.54
N ASP A 133 -10.39 -12.02 2.88
CA ASP A 133 -10.21 -10.60 2.54
C ASP A 133 -9.04 -10.01 3.32
N VAL A 134 -8.94 -10.29 4.62
CA VAL A 134 -7.81 -9.85 5.43
C VAL A 134 -6.50 -10.39 4.85
N GLY A 135 -6.42 -11.69 4.55
CA GLY A 135 -5.22 -12.30 3.96
C GLY A 135 -4.85 -11.80 2.55
N ALA A 136 -5.81 -11.30 1.78
CA ALA A 136 -5.58 -10.75 0.44
C ALA A 136 -4.71 -9.48 0.46
N ILE A 137 -4.64 -8.79 1.61
CA ILE A 137 -3.83 -7.58 1.77
C ILE A 137 -2.37 -7.81 1.38
N SER A 138 -1.83 -8.99 1.66
CA SER A 138 -0.44 -9.33 1.38
C SER A 138 -0.08 -9.19 -0.11
N ILE A 139 -0.99 -9.61 -0.99
CA ILE A 139 -0.86 -9.49 -2.44
C ILE A 139 -1.17 -8.07 -2.90
N LEU A 140 -2.19 -7.44 -2.29
CA LEU A 140 -2.53 -6.04 -2.57
C LEU A 140 -1.39 -5.09 -2.20
N SER A 141 -0.60 -5.38 -1.17
CA SER A 141 0.52 -4.56 -0.74
C SER A 141 1.69 -4.54 -1.73
N LEU A 142 1.74 -5.46 -2.70
CA LEU A 142 2.63 -5.33 -3.86
C LEU A 142 2.37 -4.03 -4.65
N ASN A 143 1.15 -3.51 -4.54
CA ASN A 143 0.68 -2.29 -5.16
C ASN A 143 0.96 -1.02 -4.36
N ASP A 144 1.38 -1.15 -3.10
CA ASP A 144 1.67 0.00 -2.23
C ASP A 144 2.96 0.72 -2.69
N GLY A 145 3.85 0.01 -3.41
CA GLY A 145 5.05 0.56 -4.02
C GLY A 145 4.86 1.11 -5.45
N PRO A 146 5.88 1.76 -6.02
CA PRO A 146 5.80 2.33 -7.38
C PRO A 146 5.83 1.27 -8.49
N PHE A 147 5.97 -0.02 -8.16
CA PHE A 147 6.25 -1.07 -9.14
C PHE A 147 5.20 -1.16 -10.23
N PHE A 148 3.92 -1.41 -9.89
CA PHE A 148 2.88 -1.57 -10.92
C PHE A 148 2.65 -0.29 -11.71
N THR A 149 2.73 0.87 -11.07
CA THR A 149 2.68 2.17 -11.74
C THR A 149 3.78 2.29 -12.80
N MET A 150 5.02 1.97 -12.41
CA MET A 150 6.17 2.04 -13.29
C MET A 150 6.18 0.92 -14.34
N LEU A 151 5.61 -0.24 -14.05
CA LEU A 151 5.43 -1.32 -15.02
C LEU A 151 4.45 -0.90 -16.12
N ALA A 152 3.30 -0.30 -15.77
CA ALA A 152 2.36 0.25 -16.74
C ALA A 152 3.00 1.35 -17.59
N PHE A 153 3.83 2.21 -16.98
CA PHE A 153 4.61 3.22 -17.67
C PHE A 153 5.69 2.63 -18.60
N GLY A 154 6.35 1.56 -18.15
CA GLY A 154 7.39 0.92 -18.93
C GLY A 154 6.84 0.15 -20.13
N VAL A 155 5.73 -0.58 -19.94
CA VAL A 155 5.05 -1.31 -21.02
C VAL A 155 4.42 -0.35 -22.04
N SER A 156 4.03 0.86 -21.63
CA SER A 156 3.57 1.90 -22.57
C SER A 156 4.70 2.62 -23.33
N GLY A 157 5.97 2.27 -23.06
CA GLY A 157 7.14 2.87 -23.72
C GLY A 157 7.52 4.25 -23.17
N LEU A 158 6.96 4.65 -22.02
CA LEU A 158 7.15 5.97 -21.42
C LEU A 158 8.21 5.99 -20.31
N ALA A 159 8.70 4.83 -19.85
CA ALA A 159 9.73 4.71 -18.83
C ALA A 159 10.49 3.38 -18.92
N ASP A 160 11.56 3.21 -18.14
CA ASP A 160 12.17 1.90 -17.91
C ASP A 160 11.42 1.14 -16.82
N ILE A 161 11.33 -0.19 -16.97
CA ILE A 161 10.72 -1.07 -15.95
C ILE A 161 11.70 -1.25 -14.79
N PRO A 162 11.40 -0.77 -13.56
CA PRO A 162 12.31 -0.87 -12.43
C PRO A 162 12.20 -2.25 -11.78
N PHE A 163 12.76 -3.28 -12.41
CA PHE A 163 12.70 -4.66 -11.91
C PHE A 163 13.24 -4.78 -10.48
N MET A 164 14.32 -4.07 -10.15
CA MET A 164 14.86 -4.09 -8.77
C MET A 164 13.90 -3.48 -7.74
N ALA A 165 13.02 -2.54 -8.13
CA ALA A 165 12.01 -2.00 -7.23
C ALA A 165 10.93 -3.05 -6.92
N PHE A 166 10.61 -3.95 -7.86
CA PHE A 166 9.74 -5.10 -7.61
C PHE A 166 10.35 -6.03 -6.55
N VAL A 167 11.62 -6.40 -6.77
CA VAL A 167 12.35 -7.29 -5.87
C VAL A 167 12.41 -6.69 -4.47
N ALA A 168 12.68 -5.38 -4.36
CA ALA A 168 12.74 -4.67 -3.08
C ALA A 168 11.42 -4.71 -2.28
N VAL A 169 10.27 -4.71 -2.97
CA VAL A 169 8.95 -4.84 -2.32
C VAL A 169 8.66 -6.29 -1.92
N LEU A 170 9.12 -7.27 -2.71
CA LEU A 170 8.90 -8.69 -2.43
C LEU A 170 9.70 -9.22 -1.25
N VAL A 171 10.93 -8.75 -1.06
CA VAL A 171 11.84 -9.26 -0.01
C VAL A 171 11.20 -9.28 1.39
N PRO A 172 10.65 -8.17 1.93
CA PRO A 172 10.01 -8.20 3.25
C PRO A 172 8.78 -9.11 3.31
N ILE A 173 7.98 -9.20 2.24
CA ILE A 173 6.82 -10.10 2.16
C ILE A 173 7.27 -11.56 2.27
N VAL A 174 8.28 -11.95 1.49
CA VAL A 174 8.81 -13.31 1.47
C VAL A 174 9.42 -13.68 2.81
N ILE A 175 10.15 -12.77 3.45
CA ILE A 175 10.68 -12.99 4.80
C ILE A 175 9.53 -13.23 5.78
N GLY A 176 8.52 -12.35 5.79
CA GLY A 176 7.32 -12.51 6.61
C GLY A 176 6.65 -13.87 6.37
N PHE A 177 6.36 -14.19 5.11
CA PHE A 177 5.76 -15.46 4.69
C PHE A 177 6.53 -16.67 5.21
N ILE A 178 7.86 -16.68 5.08
CA ILE A 178 8.70 -17.77 5.58
C ILE A 178 8.57 -17.87 7.10
N LEU A 179 8.73 -16.75 7.83
CA LEU A 179 8.65 -16.74 9.29
C LEU A 179 7.30 -17.27 9.79
N GLY A 180 6.19 -16.74 9.25
CA GLY A 180 4.85 -17.15 9.67
C GLY A 180 4.47 -18.57 9.24
N ASN A 181 5.15 -19.18 8.27
CA ASN A 181 4.93 -20.60 7.92
C ASN A 181 5.89 -21.56 8.63
N LEU A 182 7.01 -21.08 9.15
CA LEU A 182 7.93 -21.86 9.99
C LEU A 182 7.43 -21.99 11.43
N ASP A 183 6.72 -20.98 11.93
CA ASP A 183 6.24 -20.92 13.31
C ASP A 183 4.86 -20.23 13.37
N GLU A 184 3.89 -20.96 13.94
CA GLU A 184 2.51 -20.49 14.09
C GLU A 184 2.39 -19.42 15.18
N ASP A 185 3.21 -19.48 16.23
CA ASP A 185 3.25 -18.45 17.28
C ASP A 185 3.79 -17.14 16.71
N LEU A 186 4.78 -17.20 15.81
CA LEU A 186 5.27 -16.02 15.09
C LEU A 186 4.21 -15.43 14.15
N ARG A 187 3.36 -16.26 13.55
CA ARG A 187 2.25 -15.79 12.72
C ARG A 187 1.20 -15.06 13.56
N GLU A 188 0.82 -15.59 14.72
CA GLU A 188 -0.16 -14.93 15.58
C GLU A 188 0.39 -13.63 16.18
N PHE A 189 1.70 -13.56 16.41
CA PHE A 189 2.36 -12.38 16.95
C PHE A 189 2.49 -11.23 15.93
N LEU A 190 2.70 -11.52 14.65
CA LEU A 190 3.02 -10.54 13.58
C LEU A 190 1.79 -10.00 12.83
#